data_AF-A0A7J4NUW9-F1
#
_entry.id   AF-A0A7J4NUW9-F1
#
_cell.length_a   1.000
_cell.length_b   1.000
_cell.length_c   1.000
_cell.angle_alpha   90.00
_cell.angle_beta   90.00
_cell.angle_gamma   90.00
#
_symmetry.space_group_name_H-M   'P 1'
#
loop_
_entity.id
_entity.type
_entity.pdbx_description
1 polymer ?
#
loop_
_entity_poly.entity_id
_entity_poly.type
_entity_poly.pdbx_seq_one_letter_code
_entity_poly.pdbx_strand_id
1 'polypeptide(L)'
;MEPAQIKVIPGGSVESGESFSFDVQIKNIGAGHYLPTGLTESRQMWLDITVTDGAGIENYRSGVLDEQGNIDPGAVVYHTIFADAKGNPREKVWEAKSILSDHRIPPKGEDTESHGFTIPKEASLPISITAVLKYRSAPQELIDHLLGEEFEVPVVYMTQDSRTIGDEDKSIPGFQITFPVLPGLLLLLFSMRGNKK
;
A
#
# COMPACT_ATOMS: atom_id res chain seq x y z
N MET A 1 -4.29 14.34 -8.07
CA MET A 1 -5.42 13.73 -7.35
C MET A 1 -5.01 12.29 -7.12
N GLU A 2 -5.01 11.82 -5.87
CA GLU A 2 -4.65 10.44 -5.56
C GLU A 2 -5.64 9.47 -6.24
N PRO A 3 -5.17 8.40 -6.90
CA PRO A 3 -6.05 7.46 -7.58
C PRO A 3 -6.83 6.56 -6.61
N ALA A 4 -6.24 6.30 -5.43
CA ALA A 4 -6.79 5.43 -4.40
C ALA A 4 -6.63 6.04 -3.01
N GLN A 5 -7.46 5.57 -2.07
CA GLN A 5 -7.32 5.80 -0.64
C GLN A 5 -7.29 4.46 0.07
N ILE A 6 -6.55 4.40 1.18
CA ILE A 6 -6.51 3.23 2.06
C ILE A 6 -6.89 3.66 3.47
N LYS A 7 -7.54 2.77 4.21
CA LYS A 7 -7.93 2.98 5.60
C LYS A 7 -7.76 1.71 6.40
N VAL A 8 -6.98 1.78 7.48
CA VAL A 8 -6.86 0.70 8.46
C VAL A 8 -7.95 0.86 9.51
N ILE A 9 -8.65 -0.24 9.80
CA ILE A 9 -9.79 -0.31 10.72
C ILE A 9 -9.49 -1.39 11.76
N PRO A 10 -8.98 -1.03 12.95
CA PRO A 10 -8.78 -1.98 14.05
C PRO A 10 -10.10 -2.68 14.45
N GLY A 11 -10.05 -3.98 14.71
CA GLY A 11 -11.22 -4.78 15.10
C GLY A 11 -11.63 -4.64 16.57
N GLY A 12 -10.86 -3.92 17.39
CA GLY A 12 -11.15 -3.75 18.81
C GLY A 12 -9.96 -3.25 19.62
N SER A 13 -10.01 -3.49 20.94
CA SER A 13 -8.86 -3.32 21.83
C SER A 13 -7.81 -4.40 21.58
N VAL A 14 -6.58 -4.11 22.01
CA VAL A 14 -5.46 -5.04 21.93
C VAL A 14 -5.12 -5.55 23.32
N GLU A 15 -4.97 -6.86 23.45
CA GLU A 15 -4.55 -7.54 24.67
C GLU A 15 -3.45 -8.56 24.32
N SER A 16 -2.34 -8.52 25.05
CA SER A 16 -1.21 -9.42 24.82
C SER A 16 -1.60 -10.87 25.07
N GLY A 17 -1.27 -11.76 24.14
CA GLY A 17 -1.63 -13.17 24.18
C GLY A 17 -2.99 -13.51 23.54
N GLU A 18 -3.76 -12.52 23.09
CA GLU A 18 -5.06 -12.73 22.44
C GLU A 18 -4.99 -12.57 20.92
N SER A 19 -5.99 -13.15 20.24
CA SER A 19 -6.17 -12.95 18.80
C SER A 19 -6.72 -11.55 18.53
N PHE A 20 -6.10 -10.85 17.57
CA PHE A 20 -6.50 -9.54 17.13
C PHE A 20 -6.73 -9.54 15.62
N SER A 21 -7.78 -8.87 15.17
CA SER A 21 -8.10 -8.68 13.75
C SER A 21 -8.23 -7.21 13.42
N PHE A 22 -7.99 -6.88 12.16
CA PHE A 22 -8.19 -5.56 11.59
C PHE A 22 -8.54 -5.69 10.11
N ASP A 23 -9.28 -4.72 9.61
CA ASP A 23 -9.59 -4.62 8.20
C ASP A 23 -8.74 -3.53 7.56
N VAL A 24 -8.44 -3.73 6.28
CA VAL A 24 -7.82 -2.72 5.43
C VAL A 24 -8.77 -2.47 4.26
N GLN A 25 -9.36 -1.29 4.24
CA GLN A 25 -10.24 -0.86 3.16
C GLN A 25 -9.45 -0.06 2.12
N ILE A 26 -9.58 -0.42 0.85
CA ILE A 26 -9.01 0.31 -0.29
C ILE A 26 -10.15 0.84 -1.14
N LYS A 27 -10.11 2.13 -1.48
CA LYS A 27 -11.12 2.80 -2.29
C LYS A 27 -10.52 3.41 -3.53
N ASN A 28 -11.12 3.14 -4.69
CA ASN A 28 -10.81 3.82 -5.93
C ASN A 28 -11.55 5.16 -5.99
N ILE A 29 -10.85 6.25 -5.68
CA ILE A 29 -11.45 7.59 -5.57
C ILE A 29 -11.23 8.47 -6.81
N GLY A 30 -10.21 8.15 -7.62
CA GLY A 30 -9.80 9.00 -8.74
C GLY A 30 -10.05 8.42 -10.12
N ALA A 31 -10.05 7.08 -10.28
CA ALA A 31 -10.07 6.46 -11.60
C ALA A 31 -11.50 6.14 -12.08
N GLY A 32 -11.76 6.43 -13.35
CA GLY A 32 -12.98 6.02 -14.07
C GLY A 32 -12.96 4.56 -14.57
N HIS A 33 -11.91 3.81 -14.23
CA HIS A 33 -11.71 2.40 -14.58
C HIS A 33 -11.27 1.60 -13.34
N TYR A 34 -11.10 0.29 -13.50
CA TYR A 34 -10.58 -0.60 -12.45
C TYR A 34 -9.14 -0.26 -12.03
N LEU A 35 -8.78 -0.56 -10.78
CA LEU A 35 -7.40 -0.49 -10.28
C LEU A 35 -6.86 -1.89 -9.94
N PRO A 36 -5.70 -2.28 -10.50
CA PRO A 36 -5.00 -1.64 -11.61
C PRO A 36 -5.75 -1.81 -12.95
N THR A 37 -5.33 -1.11 -14.00
CA THR A 37 -5.82 -1.29 -15.38
C THR A 37 -4.69 -1.73 -16.31
N GLY A 38 -4.99 -2.12 -17.55
CA GLY A 38 -4.00 -2.54 -18.56
C GLY A 38 -3.78 -4.06 -18.60
N LEU A 39 -2.52 -4.49 -18.65
CA LEU A 39 -2.10 -5.90 -18.56
C LEU A 39 -2.16 -6.35 -17.10
N THR A 40 -3.38 -6.59 -16.62
CA THR A 40 -3.64 -6.83 -15.19
C THR A 40 -3.27 -8.22 -14.73
N GLU A 41 -2.83 -9.11 -15.62
CA GLU A 41 -2.21 -10.38 -15.28
C GLU A 41 -0.73 -10.24 -14.91
N SER A 42 -0.03 -9.24 -15.46
CA SER A 42 1.39 -8.98 -15.17
C SER A 42 1.57 -7.81 -14.20
N ARG A 43 0.72 -6.78 -14.28
CA ARG A 43 0.76 -5.66 -13.34
C ARG A 43 0.39 -6.14 -11.96
N GLN A 44 1.23 -5.80 -10.99
CA GLN A 44 1.01 -6.17 -9.60
C GLN A 44 0.68 -4.91 -8.82
N MET A 45 -0.53 -4.87 -8.28
CA MET A 45 -0.92 -3.96 -7.21
C MET A 45 -1.19 -4.84 -5.99
N TRP A 46 -0.56 -4.57 -4.85
CA TRP A 46 -0.67 -5.47 -3.71
C TRP A 46 -0.65 -4.70 -2.40
N LEU A 47 -1.16 -5.35 -1.36
CA LEU A 47 -1.21 -4.81 -0.03
C LEU A 47 0.02 -5.26 0.77
N ASP A 48 0.75 -4.28 1.30
CA ASP A 48 1.92 -4.46 2.13
C ASP A 48 1.60 -4.00 3.55
N ILE A 49 1.66 -4.93 4.51
CA ILE A 49 1.24 -4.68 5.89
C ILE A 49 2.38 -5.02 6.84
N THR A 50 2.62 -4.13 7.79
CA THR A 50 3.42 -4.40 8.99
C THR A 50 2.58 -4.11 10.22
N VAL A 51 2.65 -4.99 11.22
CA VAL A 51 2.22 -4.69 12.58
C VAL A 51 3.40 -4.79 13.52
N THR A 52 3.66 -3.71 14.26
CA THR A 52 4.74 -3.62 15.25
C THR A 52 4.18 -3.38 16.65
N ASP A 53 4.91 -3.81 17.66
CA ASP A 53 4.64 -3.43 19.05
C ASP A 53 5.34 -2.12 19.45
N GLY A 54 5.14 -1.67 20.68
CA GLY A 54 5.74 -0.46 21.23
C GLY A 54 7.26 -0.52 21.38
N ALA A 55 7.87 -1.71 21.29
CA ALA A 55 9.31 -1.90 21.23
C ALA A 55 9.85 -1.88 19.78
N GLY A 56 8.96 -1.78 18.78
CA GLY A 56 9.29 -1.82 17.36
C GLY A 56 9.48 -3.23 16.80
N ILE A 57 9.08 -4.27 17.54
CA ILE A 57 9.16 -5.66 17.09
C ILE A 57 8.00 -5.94 16.14
N GLU A 58 8.31 -6.50 14.96
CA GLU A 58 7.31 -6.94 13.99
C GLU A 58 6.61 -8.21 14.47
N ASN A 59 5.29 -8.12 14.68
CA ASN A 59 4.45 -9.24 15.13
C ASN A 59 3.57 -9.79 14.01
N TYR A 60 3.41 -9.04 12.92
CA TYR A 60 2.71 -9.47 11.72
C TYR A 60 3.28 -8.78 10.50
N ARG A 61 3.35 -9.52 9.40
CA ARG A 61 3.87 -9.05 8.12
C ARG A 61 3.17 -9.73 6.97
N SER A 62 2.83 -8.96 5.93
CA SER A 62 2.31 -9.48 4.67
C SER A 62 2.72 -8.57 3.52
N GLY A 63 2.89 -9.14 2.32
CA GLY A 63 3.21 -8.38 1.11
C GLY A 63 4.64 -7.85 1.05
N VAL A 64 5.53 -8.38 1.89
CA VAL A 64 6.98 -8.17 1.76
C VAL A 64 7.48 -8.76 0.44
N LEU A 65 8.51 -8.11 -0.12
CA LEU A 65 9.26 -8.68 -1.21
C LEU A 65 10.42 -9.51 -0.64
N ASP A 66 10.66 -10.69 -1.21
CA ASP A 66 11.87 -11.45 -0.93
C ASP A 66 13.10 -10.83 -1.62
N GLU A 67 14.28 -11.43 -1.43
CA GLU A 67 15.53 -10.98 -2.04
C GLU A 67 15.52 -11.04 -3.59
N GLN A 68 14.61 -11.83 -4.16
CA GLN A 68 14.40 -11.98 -5.61
C GLN A 68 13.27 -11.05 -6.11
N GLY A 69 12.69 -10.22 -5.24
CA GLY A 69 11.60 -9.33 -5.60
C GLY A 69 10.25 -10.03 -5.80
N ASN A 70 10.07 -11.26 -5.33
CA ASN A 70 8.76 -11.92 -5.33
C ASN A 70 7.93 -11.43 -4.15
N ILE A 71 6.64 -11.23 -4.39
CA ILE A 71 5.69 -10.87 -3.34
C ILE A 71 5.42 -12.14 -2.51
N ASP A 72 5.39 -11.98 -1.19
CA ASP A 72 4.89 -12.99 -0.25
C ASP A 72 3.66 -13.74 -0.82
N PRO A 73 3.71 -15.08 -0.98
CA PRO A 73 2.63 -15.85 -1.57
C PRO A 73 1.28 -15.74 -0.84
N GLY A 74 1.30 -15.37 0.44
CA GLY A 74 0.08 -15.14 1.24
C GLY A 74 -0.50 -13.74 1.13
N ALA A 75 0.16 -12.84 0.39
CA ALA A 75 -0.26 -11.45 0.27
C ALA A 75 -1.45 -11.28 -0.68
N VAL A 76 -2.23 -10.25 -0.41
CA VAL A 76 -3.32 -9.84 -1.30
C VAL A 76 -2.75 -9.12 -2.51
N VAL A 77 -2.98 -9.68 -3.70
CA VAL A 77 -2.64 -9.07 -4.98
C VAL A 77 -3.91 -8.78 -5.78
N TYR A 78 -4.08 -7.52 -6.17
CA TYR A 78 -5.18 -7.00 -6.97
C TYR A 78 -4.83 -7.13 -8.45
N HIS A 79 -5.28 -8.23 -9.06
CA HIS A 79 -4.94 -8.56 -10.43
C HIS A 79 -6.00 -9.47 -11.07
N THR A 80 -5.84 -9.76 -12.36
CA THR A 80 -6.71 -10.70 -13.08
C THR A 80 -5.97 -12.01 -13.30
N ILE A 81 -6.58 -13.14 -12.94
CA ILE A 81 -6.07 -14.48 -13.26
C ILE A 81 -6.88 -15.02 -14.43
N PHE A 82 -6.20 -15.42 -15.50
CA PHE A 82 -6.83 -16.05 -16.65
C PHE A 82 -6.85 -17.57 -16.53
N ALA A 83 -7.80 -18.21 -17.21
CA ALA A 83 -7.87 -19.66 -17.34
C ALA A 83 -7.76 -20.12 -18.80
N ASP A 84 -7.17 -21.29 -19.00
CA ASP A 84 -7.21 -22.01 -20.28
C ASP A 84 -8.58 -22.68 -20.54
N ALA A 85 -8.72 -23.38 -21.68
CA ALA A 85 -9.95 -24.10 -22.05
C ALA A 85 -10.37 -25.18 -21.04
N LYS A 86 -9.45 -25.63 -20.17
CA LYS A 86 -9.68 -26.66 -19.16
C LYS A 86 -9.93 -26.05 -17.77
N GLY A 87 -9.90 -24.72 -17.64
CA GLY A 87 -10.08 -24.02 -16.36
C GLY A 87 -8.80 -23.87 -15.53
N ASN A 88 -7.62 -24.20 -16.06
CA ASN A 88 -6.36 -24.07 -15.31
C ASN A 88 -5.83 -22.63 -15.39
N PRO A 89 -5.25 -22.08 -14.31
CA PRO A 89 -4.69 -20.73 -14.31
C PRO A 89 -3.56 -20.58 -15.34
N ARG A 90 -3.50 -19.44 -16.02
CA ARG A 90 -2.48 -19.08 -17.00
C ARG A 90 -2.09 -17.61 -16.86
N GLU A 91 -0.79 -17.36 -16.94
CA GLU A 91 -0.22 -16.01 -17.01
C GLU A 91 -0.15 -15.49 -18.46
N LYS A 92 -0.04 -16.40 -19.42
CA LYS A 92 0.05 -16.08 -20.85
C LYS A 92 -1.31 -15.74 -21.41
N VAL A 93 -1.54 -14.46 -21.68
CA VAL A 93 -2.83 -13.95 -22.21
C VAL A 93 -3.23 -14.62 -23.53
N TRP A 94 -2.28 -14.99 -24.40
CA TRP A 94 -2.60 -15.66 -25.67
C TRP A 94 -3.10 -17.11 -25.52
N GLU A 95 -2.90 -17.71 -24.34
CA GLU A 95 -3.44 -19.05 -24.01
C GLU A 95 -4.79 -18.97 -23.28
N ALA A 96 -5.18 -17.76 -22.82
CA ALA A 96 -6.39 -17.53 -22.07
C ALA A 96 -7.67 -17.78 -22.90
N LYS A 97 -8.68 -18.36 -22.25
CA LYS A 97 -10.03 -18.58 -22.79
C LYS A 97 -11.12 -17.94 -21.95
N SER A 98 -10.85 -17.71 -20.67
CA SER A 98 -11.76 -17.01 -19.76
C SER A 98 -10.98 -16.33 -18.63
N ILE A 99 -11.67 -15.46 -17.89
CA ILE A 99 -11.19 -14.93 -16.61
C ILE A 99 -11.53 -15.97 -15.54
N LEU A 100 -10.53 -16.41 -14.77
CA LEU A 100 -10.69 -17.30 -13.63
C LEU A 100 -11.09 -16.49 -12.38
N SER A 101 -10.40 -15.38 -12.15
CA SER A 101 -10.71 -14.42 -11.10
C SER A 101 -10.32 -13.01 -11.51
N ASP A 102 -11.05 -12.03 -10.98
CA ASP A 102 -10.76 -10.61 -11.13
C ASP A 102 -10.84 -9.96 -9.76
N HIS A 103 -9.68 -9.72 -9.15
CA HIS A 103 -9.59 -9.12 -7.82
C HIS A 103 -9.26 -7.62 -7.90
N ARG A 104 -9.62 -6.94 -8.99
CA ARG A 104 -9.34 -5.52 -9.16
C ARG A 104 -10.41 -4.66 -8.48
N ILE A 105 -10.04 -3.45 -8.07
CA ILE A 105 -10.96 -2.53 -7.42
C ILE A 105 -11.77 -1.78 -8.48
N PRO A 106 -13.12 -1.88 -8.49
CA PRO A 106 -13.95 -1.25 -9.51
C PRO A 106 -13.89 0.29 -9.47
N PRO A 107 -14.25 0.98 -10.57
CA PRO A 107 -14.32 2.44 -10.59
C PRO A 107 -15.29 2.96 -9.55
N LYS A 108 -14.85 3.93 -8.74
CA LYS A 108 -15.60 4.49 -7.58
C LYS A 108 -15.99 3.45 -6.53
N GLY A 109 -15.46 2.23 -6.63
CA GLY A 109 -15.71 1.15 -5.70
C GLY A 109 -14.66 1.08 -4.59
N GLU A 110 -14.87 0.11 -3.72
CA GLU A 110 -13.98 -0.21 -2.62
C GLU A 110 -13.90 -1.72 -2.48
N ASP A 111 -12.81 -2.16 -1.86
CA ASP A 111 -12.59 -3.53 -1.44
C ASP A 111 -12.03 -3.51 0.01
N THR A 112 -12.26 -4.58 0.77
CA THR A 112 -11.88 -4.64 2.18
C THR A 112 -11.31 -6.01 2.52
N GLU A 113 -10.06 -6.00 2.96
CA GLU A 113 -9.31 -7.20 3.33
C GLU A 113 -9.24 -7.35 4.84
N SER A 114 -9.65 -8.51 5.34
CA SER A 114 -9.59 -8.84 6.76
C SER A 114 -8.31 -9.60 7.10
N HIS A 115 -7.57 -9.08 8.06
CA HIS A 115 -6.34 -9.68 8.56
C HIS A 115 -6.47 -10.01 10.04
N GLY A 116 -5.76 -11.04 10.49
CA GLY A 116 -5.75 -11.43 11.89
C GLY A 116 -4.47 -12.14 12.29
N PHE A 117 -4.04 -11.91 13.52
CA PHE A 117 -2.87 -12.56 14.11
C PHE A 117 -3.04 -12.65 15.63
N THR A 118 -2.26 -13.51 16.28
CA THR A 118 -2.21 -13.56 17.74
C THR A 118 -1.12 -12.62 18.23
N ILE A 119 -1.47 -11.69 19.11
CA ILE A 119 -0.51 -10.79 19.73
C ILE A 119 0.35 -11.61 20.70
N PRO A 120 1.69 -11.60 20.60
CA PRO A 120 2.53 -12.30 21.57
C PRO A 120 2.30 -11.80 23.00
N LYS A 121 2.46 -12.67 24.00
CA LYS A 121 2.26 -12.29 25.42
C LYS A 121 3.26 -11.25 25.89
N GLU A 122 4.44 -11.24 25.26
CA GLU A 122 5.56 -10.37 25.55
C GLU A 122 5.52 -9.06 24.76
N ALA A 123 4.53 -8.88 23.86
CA ALA A 123 4.40 -7.68 23.05
C ALA A 123 4.15 -6.44 23.92
N SER A 124 4.88 -5.38 23.63
CA SER A 124 4.73 -4.09 24.31
C SER A 124 3.61 -3.26 23.69
N LEU A 125 2.72 -2.66 24.49
CA LEU A 125 1.77 -1.68 23.95
C LEU A 125 2.44 -0.30 23.77
N PRO A 126 1.96 0.54 22.83
CA PRO A 126 0.85 0.28 21.89
C PRO A 126 1.25 -0.56 20.67
N ILE A 127 0.26 -1.17 20.01
CA ILE A 127 0.43 -1.85 18.72
C ILE A 127 0.22 -0.84 17.59
N SER A 128 1.12 -0.84 16.60
CA SER A 128 1.03 0.01 15.41
C SER A 128 0.86 -0.84 14.15
N ILE A 129 -0.21 -0.57 13.40
CA ILE A 129 -0.55 -1.22 12.13
C ILE A 129 -0.30 -0.22 11.02
N THR A 130 0.51 -0.59 10.04
CA THR A 130 0.77 0.21 8.84
C THR A 130 0.42 -0.62 7.62
N ALA A 131 -0.42 -0.06 6.74
CA ALA A 131 -0.80 -0.66 5.49
C ALA A 131 -0.43 0.27 4.33
N VAL A 132 0.23 -0.28 3.31
CA VAL A 132 0.69 0.45 2.13
C VAL A 132 0.17 -0.28 0.89
N LEU A 133 -0.54 0.45 0.03
CA LEU A 133 -0.89 -0.05 -1.30
C LEU A 133 0.28 0.20 -2.24
N LYS A 134 0.89 -0.87 -2.75
CA LYS A 134 2.04 -0.81 -3.65
C LYS A 134 1.64 -1.22 -5.07
N TYR A 135 2.40 -0.75 -6.05
CA TYR A 135 2.23 -1.09 -7.46
C TYR A 135 3.57 -1.28 -8.17
N ARG A 136 3.63 -2.24 -9.10
CA ARG A 136 4.70 -2.35 -10.09
C ARG A 136 4.16 -2.84 -11.43
N SER A 137 4.88 -2.49 -12.51
CA SER A 137 4.42 -2.75 -13.88
C SER A 137 4.49 -4.21 -14.32
N ALA A 138 5.37 -5.01 -13.72
CA ALA A 138 5.56 -6.43 -14.01
C ALA A 138 6.17 -7.14 -12.79
N PRO A 139 6.04 -8.47 -12.66
CA PRO A 139 6.76 -9.23 -11.66
C PRO A 139 8.27 -9.18 -11.94
N GLN A 140 9.08 -9.22 -10.88
CA GLN A 140 10.55 -9.20 -11.02
C GLN A 140 11.04 -10.40 -11.82
N GLU A 141 10.58 -11.61 -11.47
CA GLU A 141 10.90 -12.86 -12.17
C GLU A 141 10.64 -12.79 -13.69
N LEU A 142 9.57 -12.14 -14.12
CA LEU A 142 9.26 -11.98 -15.55
C LEU A 142 10.31 -11.09 -16.24
N ILE A 143 10.73 -10.01 -15.59
CA ILE A 143 11.73 -9.10 -16.15
C ILE A 143 13.10 -9.77 -16.16
N ASP A 144 13.46 -10.50 -15.11
CA ASP A 144 14.71 -11.26 -15.05
C ASP A 144 14.77 -12.31 -16.17
N HIS A 145 13.66 -13.00 -16.42
CA HIS A 145 13.57 -13.98 -17.51
C HIS A 145 13.75 -13.34 -18.91
N LEU A 146 13.25 -12.12 -19.12
CA LEU A 146 13.23 -11.47 -20.42
C LEU A 146 14.50 -10.65 -20.70
N LEU A 147 15.03 -9.97 -19.68
CA LEU A 147 16.08 -8.96 -19.81
C LEU A 147 17.34 -9.28 -18.99
N GLY A 148 17.31 -10.34 -18.16
CA GLY A 148 18.35 -10.65 -17.18
C GLY A 148 18.18 -9.86 -15.87
N GLU A 149 18.96 -10.23 -14.86
CA GLU A 149 18.89 -9.72 -13.48
C GLU A 149 19.49 -8.30 -13.31
N GLU A 150 19.79 -7.60 -14.39
CA GLU A 150 20.37 -6.25 -14.36
C GLU A 150 19.33 -5.16 -14.04
N PHE A 151 18.04 -5.48 -14.17
CA PHE A 151 16.94 -4.51 -14.09
C PHE A 151 16.00 -4.80 -12.93
N GLU A 152 16.06 -3.94 -11.91
CA GLU A 152 15.06 -3.95 -10.83
C GLU A 152 13.79 -3.24 -11.29
N VAL A 153 12.64 -3.89 -11.13
CA VAL A 153 11.34 -3.30 -11.46
C VAL A 153 10.95 -2.30 -10.36
N PRO A 154 10.76 -1.01 -10.69
CA PRO A 154 10.45 -0.01 -9.68
C PRO A 154 9.12 -0.29 -8.97
N VAL A 155 9.15 -0.20 -7.65
CA VAL A 155 7.97 -0.27 -6.78
C VAL A 155 7.46 1.13 -6.48
N VAL A 156 6.19 1.37 -6.78
CA VAL A 156 5.49 2.63 -6.52
C VAL A 156 4.63 2.50 -5.28
N TYR A 157 4.77 3.45 -4.37
CA TYR A 157 3.96 3.58 -3.16
C TYR A 157 2.74 4.43 -3.50
N MET A 158 1.57 3.81 -3.65
CA MET A 158 0.36 4.51 -4.11
C MET A 158 -0.29 5.31 -3.00
N THR A 159 -0.52 4.68 -1.85
CA THR A 159 -1.15 5.31 -0.67
C THR A 159 -0.86 4.47 0.57
N GLN A 160 -0.99 5.06 1.76
CA GLN A 160 -0.77 4.38 3.03
C GLN A 160 -1.70 4.92 4.12
N ASP A 161 -2.00 4.09 5.12
CA ASP A 161 -2.63 4.50 6.38
C ASP A 161 -1.95 3.78 7.54
N SER A 162 -1.95 4.42 8.71
CA SER A 162 -1.35 3.87 9.91
C SER A 162 -2.23 4.14 11.13
N ARG A 163 -2.39 3.13 11.98
CA ARG A 163 -3.17 3.20 13.22
C ARG A 163 -2.38 2.63 14.37
N THR A 164 -2.40 3.33 15.49
CA THR A 164 -1.81 2.88 16.75
C THR A 164 -2.94 2.68 17.76
N ILE A 165 -2.92 1.55 18.46
CA ILE A 165 -3.97 1.10 19.37
C ILE A 165 -3.34 0.55 20.66
N GLY A 166 -4.04 0.72 21.79
CA GLY A 166 -3.54 0.31 23.10
C GLY A 166 -2.58 1.31 23.75
N ASP A 167 -2.53 2.55 23.27
CA ASP A 167 -1.88 3.63 24.02
C ASP A 167 -2.83 4.05 25.14
N GLU A 168 -2.36 4.13 26.38
CA GLU A 168 -3.16 4.70 27.47
C GLU A 168 -3.55 6.12 27.05
N ASP A 169 -4.85 6.38 27.02
CA ASP A 169 -5.49 7.60 26.53
C ASP A 169 -4.71 8.89 26.86
N LYS A 170 -3.81 9.30 25.97
CA LYS A 170 -3.37 10.69 25.83
C LYS A 170 -4.18 11.33 24.72
N SER A 171 -5.51 11.30 24.83
CA SER A 171 -6.36 12.28 24.18
C SER A 171 -5.91 13.67 24.63
N ILE A 172 -5.08 14.31 23.81
CA ILE A 172 -5.06 15.78 23.76
C ILE A 172 -6.19 16.15 22.81
N PRO A 173 -7.33 16.66 23.31
CA PRO A 173 -8.42 17.08 22.44
C PRO A 173 -7.94 18.31 21.64
N GLY A 174 -7.80 18.13 20.34
CA GLY A 174 -7.65 19.22 19.37
C GLY A 174 -6.25 19.81 19.24
N PHE A 175 -5.43 19.23 18.38
CA PHE A 175 -4.37 19.98 17.70
C PHE A 175 -4.59 19.90 16.19
N GLN A 176 -5.37 20.83 15.64
CA GLN A 176 -5.34 21.09 14.20
C GLN A 176 -4.04 21.81 13.89
N ILE A 177 -3.13 21.15 13.17
CA ILE A 177 -1.98 21.83 12.56
C ILE A 177 -2.53 22.62 11.36
N THR A 178 -2.86 23.88 11.59
CA THR A 178 -3.04 24.85 10.51
C THR A 178 -1.65 25.20 9.99
N PHE A 179 -1.34 24.77 8.77
CA PHE A 179 -0.18 25.30 8.06
C PHE A 179 -0.45 26.78 7.75
N PRO A 180 0.35 27.74 8.23
CA PRO A 180 0.21 29.12 7.79
C PRO A 180 0.70 29.19 6.35
N VAL A 181 -0.21 29.50 5.42
CA VAL A 181 0.16 29.97 4.09
C VAL A 181 0.86 31.32 4.30
N LEU A 182 2.18 31.37 4.20
CA LEU A 182 2.90 32.65 4.18
C LEU A 182 2.53 33.40 2.89
N PRO A 183 1.94 34.60 2.94
CA PRO A 183 1.78 35.44 1.77
C PRO A 183 3.14 35.98 1.35
N GLY A 184 3.39 36.00 0.04
CA GLY A 184 4.66 36.41 -0.55
C GLY A 184 5.16 37.79 -0.12
N LEU A 185 6.48 37.91 -0.01
CA LEU A 185 7.19 39.18 0.12
C LEU A 185 8.09 39.34 -1.11
N LEU A 186 7.57 40.01 -2.15
CA LEU A 186 8.35 40.46 -3.30
C LEU A 186 9.11 41.74 -2.87
N LEU A 187 10.38 41.59 -2.48
CA LEU A 187 11.27 42.72 -2.22
C LEU A 187 11.87 43.21 -3.55
N LEU A 188 11.32 44.34 -4.03
CA LEU A 188 11.97 45.20 -5.03
C LEU A 188 13.20 45.86 -4.40
N LEU A 189 14.41 45.48 -4.81
CA LEU A 189 15.62 46.25 -4.57
C LEU A 189 16.03 46.98 -5.85
N PHE A 190 15.64 48.26 -5.90
CA PHE A 190 16.36 49.28 -6.65
C PHE A 190 17.70 49.51 -5.94
N SER A 191 18.83 49.38 -6.64
CA SER A 191 20.06 50.03 -6.23
C SER A 191 20.74 50.66 -7.44
N MET A 192 20.73 51.99 -7.43
CA MET A 192 21.49 52.86 -8.31
C MET A 192 22.98 52.62 -8.10
N ARG A 193 23.72 52.39 -9.18
CA ARG A 193 25.17 52.59 -9.19
C ARG A 193 25.52 53.80 -10.04
N GLY A 194 25.70 54.92 -9.35
CA GLY A 194 26.27 56.15 -9.89
C GLY A 194 27.78 56.04 -10.09
N ASN A 195 28.24 56.78 -11.09
CA ASN A 195 29.61 56.97 -11.58
C ASN A 195 30.66 57.37 -10.53
N LYS A 196 31.91 57.01 -10.83
CA LYS A 196 33.22 57.70 -10.62
C LYS A 196 34.32 56.68 -10.97
N LYS A 197 35.36 56.91 -11.78
CA LYS A 197 35.96 58.05 -12.47
C LYS A 197 36.51 57.53 -13.81
#